data_AF-A0A813LL23-F1
#
_entry.id   AF-A0A813LL23-F1
#
_cell.length_a   1.000
_cell.length_b   1.000
_cell.length_c   1.000
_cell.angle_alpha   90.00
_cell.angle_beta   90.00
_cell.angle_gamma   90.00
#
_symmetry.space_group_name_H-M   'P 1'
#
loop_
_entity.id
_entity.type
_entity.pdbx_description
1 polymer ?
#
loop_
_entity_poly.entity_id
_entity_poly.type
_entity_poly.pdbx_seq_one_letter_code
_entity_poly.pdbx_strand_id
1 'polypeptide(L)'
;MAVAQTRLRDELEERLAPGQVEDRDLALPLLLRRDREKPGAVRMQEILLEAPEQASAFPLLLMVLQREPDLVAVSNLQAVVDFQHFLMHRIRCRLSRRQAQSLSIREVIDKWVSPHERPHVQKLFQEACRAWNAVAPLVRNYECRQIELPPMPEHSEEIPVIRWLRSSREDCPSSLQAQILVRWLVQLHNDLLRRAAEAQGENPDSRPACRLSAALAPQFFHHQAGTAEQLARESAQPTLEGGRELAFDWALADATAQESFAAVRQVRAGEGDVDHFEFLGEGPASKQRLKRQEPLSAIASEALLRELGTPRSMEECLQQLLTMEAWLCLADAEEQSLAEYARTVMRIPVAELHAALDAVPISRLRAAIECLENHIASPLEGLAGTYRQALSADQRERLRPLLAATAAAMLQEWRRFLRGYLSDYKEPYPGDTCLCDFWDGDEYAWVAPLRELDLRLACFGPAYEEVSALTGN
;
A
#
# COMPACT_ATOMS: atom_id res chain seq x y z
N MET A 1 6.67 -48.47 -10.12
CA MET A 1 6.03 -49.68 -9.55
C MET A 1 6.97 -50.87 -9.48
N ALA A 2 7.54 -51.35 -10.60
CA ALA A 2 8.44 -52.50 -10.60
C ALA A 2 9.64 -52.34 -9.62
N VAL A 3 10.26 -51.16 -9.57
CA VAL A 3 11.40 -50.87 -8.68
C VAL A 3 11.03 -50.90 -7.19
N ALA A 4 9.81 -50.48 -6.83
CA ALA A 4 9.33 -50.53 -5.45
C ALA A 4 8.99 -51.96 -5.01
N GLN A 5 8.48 -52.78 -5.94
CA GLN A 5 8.24 -54.21 -5.71
C GLN A 5 9.54 -54.99 -5.50
N THR A 6 10.62 -54.66 -6.21
CA THR A 6 11.92 -55.31 -6.02
C THR A 6 12.52 -54.99 -4.65
N ARG A 7 12.52 -53.72 -4.23
CA ARG A 7 13.05 -53.33 -2.91
C ARG A 7 12.33 -53.99 -1.72
N LEU A 8 10.99 -54.04 -1.78
CA LEU A 8 10.18 -54.70 -0.74
C LEU A 8 10.43 -56.20 -0.68
N ARG A 9 10.71 -56.83 -1.83
CA ARG A 9 11.06 -58.25 -1.91
C ARG A 9 12.41 -58.53 -1.25
N ASP A 10 13.41 -57.69 -1.50
CA ASP A 10 14.75 -57.83 -0.94
C ASP A 10 14.73 -57.61 0.60
N GLU A 11 13.98 -56.62 1.11
CA GLU A 11 13.80 -56.39 2.56
C GLU A 11 13.05 -57.54 3.27
N LEU A 12 12.10 -58.19 2.58
CA LEU A 12 11.41 -59.38 3.10
C LEU A 12 12.31 -60.62 3.11
N GLU A 13 13.19 -60.75 2.12
CA GLU A 13 14.17 -61.84 2.05
C GLU A 13 15.24 -61.73 3.14
N GLU A 14 15.55 -60.52 3.60
CA GLU A 14 16.51 -60.27 4.69
C GLU A 14 15.91 -60.53 6.09
N ARG A 15 14.58 -60.39 6.26
CA ARG A 15 13.92 -60.49 7.59
C ARG A 15 13.32 -61.87 7.91
N LEU A 16 13.13 -62.75 6.92
CA LEU A 16 12.54 -64.08 7.11
C LEU A 16 13.62 -65.17 7.17
N ALA A 17 13.66 -65.93 8.25
CA ALA A 17 14.61 -67.04 8.43
C ALA A 17 14.42 -68.14 7.36
N PRO A 18 15.49 -68.83 6.94
CA PRO A 18 15.41 -69.90 5.94
C PRO A 18 14.57 -71.06 6.48
N GLY A 19 13.32 -71.17 6.02
CA GLY A 19 12.36 -72.20 6.43
C GLY A 19 10.88 -71.78 6.37
N GLN A 20 10.56 -70.48 6.37
CA GLN A 20 9.17 -69.98 6.29
C GLN A 20 8.68 -69.73 4.84
N VAL A 21 9.10 -70.58 3.91
CA VAL A 21 8.95 -70.33 2.46
C VAL A 21 7.51 -70.56 1.96
N GLU A 22 6.72 -71.42 2.63
CA GLU A 22 5.34 -71.71 2.20
C GLU A 22 4.32 -70.59 2.49
N ASP A 23 4.65 -69.64 3.39
CA ASP A 23 3.80 -68.48 3.69
C ASP A 23 4.11 -67.25 2.80
N ARG A 24 5.10 -67.34 1.90
CA ARG A 24 5.55 -66.23 1.04
C ARG A 24 4.50 -65.78 0.03
N ASP A 25 3.77 -66.72 -0.58
CA ASP A 25 2.78 -66.43 -1.63
C ASP A 25 1.49 -65.82 -1.04
N LEU A 26 1.23 -65.98 0.25
CA LEU A 26 0.13 -65.34 0.99
C LEU A 26 0.54 -63.99 1.61
N ALA A 27 1.80 -63.86 2.06
CA ALA A 27 2.28 -62.64 2.71
C ALA A 27 2.51 -61.46 1.75
N LEU A 28 3.00 -61.70 0.52
CA LEU A 28 3.31 -60.63 -0.44
C LEU A 28 2.05 -59.83 -0.85
N PRO A 29 0.91 -60.46 -1.21
CA PRO A 29 -0.33 -59.74 -1.52
C PRO A 29 -0.90 -58.99 -0.31
N LEU A 30 -0.71 -59.51 0.92
CA LEU A 30 -1.15 -58.86 2.15
C LEU A 30 -0.30 -57.63 2.50
N LEU A 31 1.02 -57.71 2.30
CA LEU A 31 1.93 -56.57 2.49
C LEU A 31 1.71 -55.49 1.42
N LEU A 32 1.49 -55.89 0.17
CA LEU A 32 1.14 -54.97 -0.92
C LEU A 32 -0.26 -54.36 -0.77
N ARG A 33 -1.19 -55.03 -0.08
CA ARG A 33 -2.50 -54.46 0.32
C ARG A 33 -2.36 -53.49 1.50
N ARG A 34 -1.49 -53.79 2.46
CA ARG A 34 -1.23 -52.95 3.64
C ARG A 34 -0.63 -51.59 3.27
N ASP A 35 0.12 -51.52 2.17
CA ASP A 35 0.65 -50.24 1.63
C ASP A 35 -0.39 -49.39 0.88
N ARG A 36 -1.58 -49.93 0.55
CA ARG A 36 -2.62 -49.21 -0.21
C ARG A 36 -3.56 -48.38 0.66
N GLU A 37 -3.65 -48.66 1.94
CA GLU A 37 -4.52 -47.95 2.89
C GLU A 37 -3.64 -47.33 3.99
N LYS A 38 -2.77 -46.40 3.59
CA LYS A 38 -2.05 -45.61 4.59
C LYS A 38 -3.07 -44.72 5.30
N PRO A 39 -3.07 -44.67 6.65
CA PRO A 39 -3.84 -43.67 7.38
C PRO A 39 -3.46 -42.29 6.84
N GLY A 40 -4.45 -41.56 6.36
CA GLY A 40 -4.27 -40.24 5.78
C GLY A 40 -5.42 -39.33 6.18
N ALA A 41 -5.18 -38.02 6.09
CA ALA A 41 -6.11 -36.98 6.52
C ALA A 41 -7.49 -37.13 5.87
N VAL A 42 -7.53 -37.45 4.58
CA VAL A 42 -8.77 -37.65 3.82
C VAL A 42 -9.59 -38.81 4.39
N ARG A 43 -8.95 -39.95 4.68
CA ARG A 43 -9.65 -41.11 5.23
C ARG A 43 -10.16 -40.84 6.64
N MET A 44 -9.36 -40.14 7.44
CA MET A 44 -9.73 -39.72 8.79
C MET A 44 -10.95 -38.78 8.76
N GLN A 45 -10.96 -37.83 7.82
CA GLN A 45 -12.08 -36.92 7.60
C GLN A 45 -13.34 -37.65 7.14
N GLU A 46 -13.22 -38.59 6.21
CA GLU A 46 -14.34 -39.43 5.74
C GLU A 46 -15.00 -40.18 6.90
N ILE A 47 -14.20 -40.83 7.76
CA ILE A 47 -14.73 -41.59 8.90
C ILE A 47 -15.48 -40.67 9.87
N LEU A 48 -14.95 -39.49 10.18
CA LEU A 48 -15.66 -38.51 11.02
C LEU A 48 -16.97 -38.06 10.38
N LEU A 49 -17.01 -37.85 9.06
CA LEU A 49 -18.22 -37.46 8.35
C LEU A 49 -19.27 -38.57 8.27
N GLU A 50 -18.84 -39.84 8.20
CA GLU A 50 -19.70 -41.01 8.21
C GLU A 50 -20.25 -41.33 9.61
N ALA A 51 -19.56 -40.89 10.68
CA ALA A 51 -19.92 -41.13 12.07
C ALA A 51 -20.33 -39.83 12.79
N PRO A 52 -21.62 -39.42 12.73
CA PRO A 52 -22.08 -38.14 13.28
C PRO A 52 -21.84 -38.00 14.79
N GLU A 53 -21.88 -39.09 15.54
CA GLU A 53 -21.55 -39.09 16.97
C GLU A 53 -20.08 -38.74 17.21
N GLN A 54 -19.17 -39.25 16.38
CA GLN A 54 -17.73 -38.95 16.45
C GLN A 54 -17.44 -37.52 15.98
N ALA A 55 -18.05 -37.07 14.88
CA ALA A 55 -17.97 -35.67 14.46
C ALA A 55 -18.44 -34.70 15.56
N SER A 56 -19.50 -35.07 16.29
CA SER A 56 -20.00 -34.25 17.40
C SER A 56 -19.07 -34.29 18.63
N ALA A 57 -18.34 -35.39 18.82
CA ALA A 57 -17.37 -35.53 19.89
C ALA A 57 -16.04 -34.80 19.61
N PHE A 58 -15.64 -34.70 18.34
CA PHE A 58 -14.37 -34.09 17.91
C PHE A 58 -14.58 -33.00 16.83
N PRO A 59 -15.38 -31.96 17.10
CA PRO A 59 -15.75 -30.95 16.10
C PRO A 59 -14.55 -30.07 15.68
N LEU A 60 -13.58 -29.84 16.57
CA LEU A 60 -12.39 -29.05 16.24
C LEU A 60 -11.46 -29.81 15.29
N LEU A 61 -11.22 -31.09 15.58
CA LEU A 61 -10.47 -31.97 14.68
C LEU A 61 -11.08 -32.01 13.27
N LEU A 62 -12.41 -32.17 13.17
CA LEU A 62 -13.11 -32.14 11.89
C LEU A 62 -12.91 -30.80 11.16
N MET A 63 -12.97 -29.68 11.89
CA MET A 63 -12.71 -28.35 11.34
C MET A 63 -11.27 -28.23 10.80
N VAL A 64 -10.26 -28.72 11.53
CA VAL A 64 -8.86 -28.69 11.08
C VAL A 64 -8.68 -29.48 9.79
N LEU A 65 -9.24 -30.70 9.71
CA LEU A 65 -9.16 -31.53 8.50
C LEU A 65 -9.85 -30.87 7.30
N GLN A 66 -11.02 -30.25 7.51
CA GLN A 66 -11.79 -29.58 6.44
C GLN A 66 -11.17 -28.26 5.98
N ARG A 67 -10.46 -27.56 6.87
CA ARG A 67 -9.99 -26.17 6.66
C ARG A 67 -8.46 -26.07 6.66
N GLU A 68 -7.74 -27.18 6.47
CA GLU A 68 -6.28 -27.17 6.35
C GLU A 68 -5.77 -26.14 5.33
N PRO A 69 -6.33 -26.01 4.10
CA PRO A 69 -5.87 -25.02 3.14
C PRO A 69 -5.97 -23.58 3.66
N ASP A 70 -7.02 -23.28 4.42
CA ASP A 70 -7.22 -21.97 5.03
C ASP A 70 -6.24 -21.72 6.19
N LEU A 71 -5.98 -22.75 7.01
CA LEU A 71 -4.98 -22.70 8.09
C LEU A 71 -3.56 -22.46 7.55
N VAL A 72 -3.22 -23.10 6.43
CA VAL A 72 -1.94 -22.87 5.72
C VAL A 72 -1.88 -21.46 5.12
N ALA A 73 -3.01 -20.92 4.63
CA ALA A 73 -3.05 -19.55 4.12
C ALA A 73 -2.74 -18.53 5.21
N VAL A 74 -3.41 -18.64 6.37
CA VAL A 74 -3.23 -17.70 7.49
C VAL A 74 -1.91 -17.86 8.24
N SER A 75 -1.24 -19.00 8.13
CA SER A 75 0.05 -19.21 8.81
C SER A 75 1.17 -18.30 8.30
N ASN A 76 1.00 -17.74 7.11
CA ASN A 76 1.92 -16.78 6.52
C ASN A 76 1.53 -15.31 6.79
N LEU A 77 0.48 -15.04 7.58
CA LEU A 77 0.04 -13.67 7.91
C LEU A 77 1.16 -12.84 8.55
N GLN A 78 1.91 -13.43 9.49
CA GLN A 78 3.05 -12.75 10.13
C GLN A 78 4.07 -12.29 9.10
N ALA A 79 4.44 -13.17 8.15
CA ALA A 79 5.42 -12.85 7.12
C ALA A 79 4.95 -11.71 6.21
N VAL A 80 3.65 -11.67 5.86
CA VAL A 80 3.07 -10.54 5.10
C VAL A 80 3.19 -9.23 5.89
N VAL A 81 2.86 -9.25 7.18
CA VAL A 81 2.93 -8.07 8.05
C VAL A 81 4.37 -7.60 8.24
N ASP A 82 5.30 -8.52 8.52
CA ASP A 82 6.71 -8.21 8.72
C ASP A 82 7.37 -7.68 7.45
N PHE A 83 7.05 -8.27 6.30
CA PHE A 83 7.53 -7.79 5.02
C PHE A 83 7.00 -6.39 4.70
N GLN A 84 5.71 -6.13 4.92
CA GLN A 84 5.15 -4.79 4.76
C GLN A 84 5.76 -3.80 5.74
N HIS A 85 5.93 -4.17 7.01
CA HIS A 85 6.55 -3.33 8.03
C HIS A 85 8.00 -3.01 7.68
N PHE A 86 8.74 -3.99 7.15
CA PHE A 86 10.07 -3.78 6.60
C PHE A 86 10.07 -2.74 5.48
N LEU A 87 9.16 -2.86 4.49
CA LEU A 87 9.04 -1.88 3.40
C LEU A 87 8.70 -0.50 3.96
N MET A 88 7.71 -0.42 4.84
CA MET A 88 7.31 0.80 5.54
C MET A 88 8.51 1.47 6.22
N HIS A 89 9.32 0.75 7.00
CA HIS A 89 10.44 1.37 7.71
C HIS A 89 11.61 1.76 6.80
N ARG A 90 11.86 1.01 5.72
CA ARG A 90 13.05 1.23 4.89
C ARG A 90 12.84 2.20 3.73
N ILE A 91 11.64 2.25 3.15
CA ILE A 91 11.37 3.03 1.93
C ILE A 91 10.25 4.08 2.06
N ARG A 92 9.54 4.16 3.20
CA ARG A 92 8.56 5.25 3.43
C ARG A 92 9.20 6.61 3.25
N CYS A 93 8.46 7.51 2.61
CA CYS A 93 8.90 8.86 2.23
C CYS A 93 10.17 8.92 1.35
N ARG A 94 10.68 7.79 0.84
CA ARG A 94 11.88 7.76 -0.04
C ARG A 94 11.55 7.51 -1.50
N LEU A 95 10.37 6.98 -1.78
CA LEU A 95 9.90 6.69 -3.12
C LEU A 95 8.73 7.59 -3.49
N SER A 96 8.81 8.20 -4.68
CA SER A 96 7.61 8.72 -5.34
C SER A 96 6.75 7.56 -5.83
N ARG A 97 5.47 7.83 -6.08
CA ARG A 97 4.54 6.83 -6.62
C ARG A 97 5.04 6.25 -7.96
N ARG A 98 5.54 7.11 -8.85
CA ARG A 98 6.11 6.68 -10.14
C ARG A 98 7.31 5.76 -9.99
N GLN A 99 8.18 6.02 -9.01
CA GLN A 99 9.32 5.14 -8.72
C GLN A 99 8.86 3.80 -8.15
N ALA A 100 7.87 3.80 -7.25
CA ALA A 100 7.33 2.56 -6.69
C ALA A 100 6.62 1.68 -7.74
N GLN A 101 6.08 2.29 -8.80
CA GLN A 101 5.49 1.58 -9.94
C GLN A 101 6.54 0.96 -10.86
N SER A 102 7.73 1.56 -10.95
CA SER A 102 8.80 1.10 -11.84
C SER A 102 9.76 0.12 -11.18
N LEU A 103 10.00 0.26 -9.87
CA LEU A 103 10.97 -0.56 -9.15
C LEU A 103 10.39 -1.91 -8.76
N SER A 104 11.16 -2.95 -9.03
CA SER A 104 10.86 -4.31 -8.60
C SER A 104 11.20 -4.55 -7.13
N ILE A 105 10.63 -5.60 -6.53
CA ILE A 105 10.99 -6.03 -5.17
C ILE A 105 12.48 -6.38 -5.08
N ARG A 106 13.05 -7.05 -6.09
CA ARG A 106 14.49 -7.36 -6.18
C ARG A 106 15.34 -6.10 -6.08
N GLU A 107 15.06 -5.10 -6.91
CA GLU A 107 15.79 -3.83 -6.90
C GLU A 107 15.66 -3.10 -5.56
N VAL A 108 14.50 -3.19 -4.92
CA VAL A 108 14.30 -2.61 -3.58
C VAL A 108 15.15 -3.32 -2.53
N ILE A 109 15.16 -4.64 -2.52
CA ILE A 109 15.98 -5.42 -1.60
C ILE A 109 17.47 -5.14 -1.84
N ASP A 110 17.93 -5.16 -3.09
CA ASP A 110 19.33 -4.94 -3.41
C ASP A 110 19.81 -3.53 -3.05
N LYS A 111 18.96 -2.52 -3.22
CA LYS A 111 19.32 -1.12 -2.98
C LYS A 111 19.24 -0.70 -1.51
N TRP A 112 18.27 -1.20 -0.74
CA TRP A 112 18.01 -0.70 0.63
C TRP A 112 18.26 -1.74 1.74
N VAL A 113 18.65 -2.98 1.41
CA VAL A 113 18.93 -4.04 2.41
C VAL A 113 20.40 -4.40 2.43
N SER A 114 20.96 -4.45 3.65
CA SER A 114 22.32 -4.89 3.86
C SER A 114 22.51 -6.35 3.45
N PRO A 115 23.65 -6.77 2.87
CA PRO A 115 23.85 -8.14 2.40
C PRO A 115 23.57 -9.23 3.46
N HIS A 116 23.77 -8.93 4.75
CA HIS A 116 23.51 -9.85 5.85
C HIS A 116 22.01 -10.03 6.19
N GLU A 117 21.18 -9.01 5.94
CA GLU A 117 19.73 -9.06 6.18
C GLU A 117 18.95 -9.63 4.98
N ARG A 118 19.53 -9.60 3.77
CA ARG A 118 18.86 -10.03 2.52
C ARG A 118 18.22 -11.43 2.59
N PRO A 119 18.89 -12.49 3.10
CA PRO A 119 18.29 -13.82 3.16
C PRO A 119 17.03 -13.86 4.02
N HIS A 120 16.99 -13.09 5.10
CA HIS A 120 15.83 -13.00 5.97
C HIS A 120 14.67 -12.27 5.28
N VAL A 121 14.92 -11.12 4.66
CA VAL A 121 13.89 -10.36 3.93
C VAL A 121 13.35 -11.16 2.73
N GLN A 122 14.21 -11.87 2.00
CA GLN A 122 13.81 -12.76 0.91
C GLN A 122 12.93 -13.91 1.41
N LYS A 123 13.26 -14.50 2.56
CA LYS A 123 12.42 -15.52 3.18
C LYS A 123 11.03 -14.98 3.52
N LEU A 124 10.95 -13.81 4.17
CA LEU A 124 9.67 -13.16 4.47
C LEU A 124 8.85 -12.89 3.21
N PHE A 125 9.51 -12.41 2.14
CA PHE A 125 8.86 -12.17 0.85
C PHE A 125 8.30 -13.46 0.23
N GLN A 126 9.07 -14.55 0.27
CA GLN A 126 8.63 -15.85 -0.25
C GLN A 126 7.43 -16.41 0.52
N GLU A 127 7.44 -16.31 1.86
CA GLU A 127 6.31 -16.69 2.71
C GLU A 127 5.08 -15.81 2.42
N ALA A 128 5.27 -14.50 2.26
CA ALA A 128 4.21 -13.59 1.86
C ALA A 128 3.64 -13.92 0.47
N CYS A 129 4.48 -14.35 -0.50
CA CYS A 129 4.03 -14.82 -1.81
C CYS A 129 3.20 -16.11 -1.72
N ARG A 130 3.51 -17.01 -0.78
CA ARG A 130 2.68 -18.21 -0.52
C ARG A 130 1.31 -17.81 0.02
N ALA A 131 1.28 -16.88 0.99
CA ALA A 131 0.03 -16.31 1.50
C ALA A 131 -0.80 -15.71 0.36
N TRP A 132 -0.15 -14.89 -0.48
CA TRP A 132 -0.79 -14.28 -1.65
C TRP A 132 -1.42 -15.33 -2.57
N ASN A 133 -0.67 -16.36 -2.96
CA ASN A 133 -1.18 -17.39 -3.88
C ASN A 133 -2.31 -18.23 -3.29
N ALA A 134 -2.35 -18.41 -1.96
CA ALA A 134 -3.46 -19.08 -1.29
C ALA A 134 -4.73 -18.21 -1.29
N VAL A 135 -4.58 -16.90 -1.09
CA VAL A 135 -5.70 -15.95 -0.95
C VAL A 135 -6.23 -15.45 -2.29
N ALA A 136 -5.35 -15.22 -3.27
CA ALA A 136 -5.69 -14.57 -4.54
C ALA A 136 -6.90 -15.19 -5.26
N PRO A 137 -7.04 -16.54 -5.36
CA PRO A 137 -8.21 -17.16 -6.00
C PRO A 137 -9.54 -16.93 -5.26
N LEU A 138 -9.48 -16.57 -3.97
CA LEU A 138 -10.62 -16.42 -3.08
C LEU A 138 -11.15 -14.98 -3.05
N VAL A 139 -10.32 -14.01 -3.47
CA VAL A 139 -10.68 -12.59 -3.52
C VAL A 139 -11.28 -12.26 -4.88
N ARG A 140 -12.61 -12.04 -4.89
CA ARG A 140 -13.37 -11.60 -6.08
C ARG A 140 -13.94 -10.19 -5.96
N ASN A 141 -14.30 -9.81 -4.73
CA ASN A 141 -14.90 -8.53 -4.41
C ASN A 141 -14.24 -7.95 -3.16
N TYR A 142 -14.04 -6.64 -3.15
CA TYR A 142 -13.57 -5.89 -1.98
C TYR A 142 -14.29 -4.54 -1.94
N GLU A 143 -14.94 -4.23 -0.81
CA GLU A 143 -15.71 -2.98 -0.62
C GLU A 143 -16.68 -2.69 -1.78
N CYS A 144 -17.42 -3.73 -2.22
CA CYS A 144 -18.35 -3.67 -3.35
C CYS A 144 -17.71 -3.35 -4.71
N ARG A 145 -16.38 -3.33 -4.81
CA ARG A 145 -15.64 -3.24 -6.08
C ARG A 145 -15.21 -4.65 -6.51
N GLN A 146 -15.37 -4.96 -7.78
CA GLN A 146 -14.74 -6.14 -8.37
C GLN A 146 -13.23 -5.89 -8.42
N ILE A 147 -12.49 -6.63 -7.60
CA ILE A 147 -11.04 -6.58 -7.57
C ILE A 147 -10.56 -8.02 -7.60
N GLU A 148 -9.85 -8.36 -8.66
CA GLU A 148 -9.20 -9.66 -8.80
C GLU A 148 -7.72 -9.51 -8.44
N LEU A 149 -7.26 -10.31 -7.48
CA LEU A 149 -5.84 -10.42 -7.19
C LEU A 149 -5.22 -11.38 -8.21
N PRO A 150 -4.31 -10.93 -9.10
CA PRO A 150 -3.67 -11.85 -10.02
C PRO A 150 -2.75 -12.80 -9.25
N PRO A 151 -2.57 -14.05 -9.70
CA PRO A 151 -1.61 -14.97 -9.08
C PRO A 151 -0.20 -14.37 -9.11
N MET A 152 0.62 -14.75 -8.13
CA MET A 152 2.01 -14.34 -8.10
C MET A 152 2.76 -15.01 -9.27
N PRO A 153 3.51 -14.25 -10.09
CA PRO A 153 4.29 -14.85 -11.19
C PRO A 153 5.44 -15.70 -10.66
N GLU A 154 5.99 -16.57 -11.51
CA GLU A 154 7.15 -17.43 -11.17
C GLU A 154 8.35 -16.61 -10.70
N HIS A 155 8.63 -15.49 -11.38
CA HIS A 155 9.63 -14.50 -10.97
C HIS A 155 9.00 -13.43 -10.07
N SER A 156 8.53 -13.84 -8.89
CA SER A 156 7.81 -12.96 -7.96
C SER A 156 8.60 -11.72 -7.57
N GLU A 157 9.93 -11.77 -7.55
CA GLU A 157 10.78 -10.62 -7.18
C GLU A 157 10.78 -9.49 -8.23
N GLU A 158 10.32 -9.74 -9.46
CA GLU A 158 10.30 -8.76 -10.56
C GLU A 158 9.05 -7.89 -10.55
N ILE A 159 8.07 -8.21 -9.70
CA ILE A 159 6.85 -7.41 -9.59
C ILE A 159 7.13 -6.02 -9.01
N PRO A 160 6.37 -4.99 -9.43
CA PRO A 160 6.48 -3.65 -8.87
C PRO A 160 6.26 -3.62 -7.36
N VAL A 161 7.13 -2.89 -6.63
CA VAL A 161 7.05 -2.75 -5.18
C VAL A 161 5.74 -2.11 -4.74
N ILE A 162 5.13 -1.23 -5.55
CA ILE A 162 3.84 -0.59 -5.24
C ILE A 162 2.74 -1.60 -4.90
N ARG A 163 2.81 -2.84 -5.42
CA ARG A 163 1.84 -3.90 -5.13
C ARG A 163 1.85 -4.36 -3.66
N TRP A 164 2.95 -4.08 -2.95
CA TRP A 164 3.17 -4.41 -1.55
C TRP A 164 3.08 -3.21 -0.61
N LEU A 165 2.83 -2.01 -1.14
CA LEU A 165 2.73 -0.78 -0.36
C LEU A 165 1.27 -0.44 -0.08
N ARG A 166 0.91 -0.33 1.20
CA ARG A 166 -0.45 0.03 1.65
C ARG A 166 -0.69 1.54 1.52
N SER A 167 -0.97 2.05 0.33
CA SER A 167 -1.30 3.47 0.14
C SER A 167 -2.61 3.84 0.85
N SER A 168 -2.71 5.04 1.42
CA SER A 168 -3.96 5.60 1.95
C SER A 168 -4.88 6.17 0.87
N ARG A 169 -4.38 6.32 -0.37
CA ARG A 169 -5.17 6.82 -1.49
C ARG A 169 -5.69 5.66 -2.35
N GLU A 170 -7.01 5.60 -2.49
CA GLU A 170 -7.75 4.59 -3.27
C GLU A 170 -7.56 4.72 -4.80
N ASP A 171 -6.86 5.75 -5.26
CA ASP A 171 -6.67 6.10 -6.67
C ASP A 171 -5.69 5.17 -7.41
N CYS A 172 -5.02 4.24 -6.72
CA CYS A 172 -4.16 3.24 -7.34
C CYS A 172 -4.58 1.80 -6.95
N PRO A 173 -5.20 1.05 -7.88
CA PRO A 173 -5.62 -0.33 -7.62
C PRO A 173 -4.47 -1.25 -7.21
N SER A 174 -3.26 -0.99 -7.72
CA SER A 174 -2.08 -1.77 -7.38
C SER A 174 -1.68 -1.63 -5.91
N SER A 175 -1.82 -0.46 -5.29
CA SER A 175 -1.49 -0.29 -3.87
C SER A 175 -2.56 -0.82 -2.91
N LEU A 176 -3.79 -1.03 -3.38
CA LEU A 176 -4.85 -1.64 -2.58
C LEU A 176 -4.61 -3.13 -2.34
N GLN A 177 -3.90 -3.79 -3.25
CA GLN A 177 -3.66 -5.23 -3.22
C GLN A 177 -3.07 -5.74 -1.90
N ALA A 178 -2.04 -5.06 -1.39
CA ALA A 178 -1.39 -5.41 -0.13
C ALA A 178 -2.32 -5.25 1.07
N GLN A 179 -3.20 -4.25 1.03
CA GLN A 179 -4.22 -3.99 2.05
C GLN A 179 -5.33 -5.05 2.01
N ILE A 180 -5.79 -5.41 0.81
CA ILE A 180 -6.80 -6.45 0.60
C ILE A 180 -6.27 -7.79 1.13
N LEU A 181 -5.04 -8.16 0.79
CA LEU A 181 -4.42 -9.40 1.28
C LEU A 181 -4.42 -9.46 2.81
N VAL A 182 -3.94 -8.41 3.48
CA VAL A 182 -3.88 -8.37 4.95
C VAL A 182 -5.27 -8.41 5.57
N ARG A 183 -6.21 -7.60 5.08
CA ARG A 183 -7.59 -7.57 5.60
C ARG A 183 -8.25 -8.95 5.45
N TRP A 184 -8.07 -9.59 4.30
CA TRP A 184 -8.63 -10.91 4.05
C TRP A 184 -8.02 -11.98 4.95
N LEU A 185 -6.70 -12.00 5.09
CA LEU A 185 -6.01 -12.94 6.00
C LEU A 185 -6.43 -12.74 7.46
N VAL A 186 -6.60 -11.49 7.91
CA VAL A 186 -7.09 -11.17 9.26
C VAL A 186 -8.53 -11.64 9.46
N GLN A 187 -9.40 -11.44 8.46
CA GLN A 187 -10.77 -11.94 8.49
C GLN A 187 -10.79 -13.47 8.56
N LEU A 188 -10.04 -14.14 7.68
CA LEU A 188 -9.94 -15.61 7.68
C LEU A 188 -9.41 -16.13 9.02
N HIS A 189 -8.35 -15.50 9.56
CA HIS A 189 -7.77 -15.84 10.86
C HIS A 189 -8.81 -15.76 11.98
N ASN A 190 -9.54 -14.65 12.06
CA ASN A 190 -10.57 -14.45 13.08
C ASN A 190 -11.76 -15.39 12.88
N ASP A 191 -12.12 -15.71 11.64
CA ASP A 191 -13.19 -16.65 11.32
C ASP A 191 -12.84 -18.09 11.73
N LEU A 192 -11.60 -18.52 11.49
CA LEU A 192 -11.10 -19.83 11.93
C LEU A 192 -11.08 -19.91 13.46
N LEU A 193 -10.64 -18.86 14.15
CA LEU A 193 -10.67 -18.81 15.62
C LEU A 193 -12.08 -18.87 16.18
N ARG A 194 -13.02 -18.13 15.59
CA ARG A 194 -14.42 -18.12 16.00
C ARG A 194 -15.05 -19.51 15.84
N ARG A 195 -14.83 -20.16 14.70
CA ARG A 195 -15.30 -21.54 14.45
C ARG A 195 -14.68 -22.55 15.42
N ALA A 196 -13.41 -22.38 15.76
CA ALA A 196 -12.77 -23.23 16.76
C ALA A 196 -13.37 -23.04 18.16
N ALA A 197 -13.62 -21.79 18.57
CA ALA A 197 -14.32 -21.50 19.83
C ALA A 197 -15.74 -22.10 19.84
N GLU A 198 -16.50 -21.96 18.76
CA GLU A 198 -17.82 -22.57 18.59
C GLU A 198 -17.76 -24.10 18.69
N ALA A 199 -16.77 -24.74 18.05
CA ALA A 199 -16.54 -26.19 18.13
C ALA A 199 -16.22 -26.65 19.56
N GLN A 200 -15.54 -25.81 20.35
CA GLN A 200 -15.19 -26.09 21.74
C GLN A 200 -16.31 -25.71 22.74
N GLY A 201 -17.41 -25.11 22.28
CA GLY A 201 -18.46 -24.57 23.15
C GLY A 201 -18.03 -23.33 23.93
N GLU A 202 -16.96 -22.66 23.51
CA GLU A 202 -16.45 -21.42 24.09
C GLU A 202 -17.19 -20.21 23.49
N ASN A 203 -17.29 -19.12 24.25
CA ASN A 203 -17.76 -17.85 23.70
C ASN A 203 -16.64 -17.25 22.80
N PRO A 204 -16.86 -17.06 21.48
CA PRO A 204 -15.82 -16.54 20.59
C PRO A 204 -15.32 -15.15 20.98
N ASP A 205 -16.18 -14.34 21.62
CA ASP A 205 -15.84 -12.97 22.05
C ASP A 205 -14.98 -12.94 23.32
N SER A 206 -14.80 -14.09 24.00
CA SER A 206 -13.98 -14.19 25.21
C SER A 206 -12.48 -14.26 24.92
N ARG A 207 -12.08 -14.52 23.66
CA ARG A 207 -10.67 -14.64 23.31
C ARG A 207 -9.97 -13.27 23.37
N PRO A 208 -8.74 -13.22 23.92
CA PRO A 208 -8.00 -11.96 23.99
C PRO A 208 -7.68 -11.47 22.58
N ALA A 209 -7.94 -10.19 22.34
CA ALA A 209 -7.63 -9.54 21.09
C ALA A 209 -6.25 -8.84 21.16
N CYS A 210 -5.45 -8.97 20.11
CA CYS A 210 -4.18 -8.27 19.92
C CYS A 210 -4.24 -7.30 18.74
N ARG A 211 -3.30 -6.35 18.69
CA ARG A 211 -3.11 -5.48 17.52
C ARG A 211 -2.31 -6.22 16.46
N LEU A 212 -2.43 -5.83 15.19
CA LEU A 212 -1.56 -6.35 14.15
C LEU A 212 -0.18 -5.69 14.27
N SER A 213 0.81 -6.37 14.83
CA SER A 213 2.18 -5.84 14.92
C SER A 213 3.24 -6.92 14.71
N ALA A 214 4.44 -6.50 14.29
CA ALA A 214 5.57 -7.39 14.05
C ALA A 214 6.03 -8.19 15.29
N ALA A 215 5.69 -7.71 16.49
CA ALA A 215 6.14 -8.33 17.74
C ALA A 215 5.29 -9.53 18.20
N LEU A 216 4.27 -9.93 17.44
CA LEU A 216 3.22 -10.85 17.91
C LEU A 216 3.23 -12.22 17.21
N ALA A 217 4.35 -12.59 16.59
CA ALA A 217 4.57 -13.89 15.95
C ALA A 217 4.02 -15.11 16.74
N PRO A 218 4.18 -15.25 18.07
CA PRO A 218 3.65 -16.42 18.78
C PRO A 218 2.11 -16.45 18.95
N GLN A 219 1.38 -15.44 18.46
CA GLN A 219 -0.07 -15.28 18.67
C GLN A 219 -0.90 -15.56 17.41
N PHE A 220 -0.26 -15.84 16.28
CA PHE A 220 -0.92 -16.22 15.03
C PHE A 220 -0.87 -17.72 14.81
N PHE A 221 -1.69 -18.22 13.88
CA PHE A 221 -1.65 -19.62 13.49
C PHE A 221 -0.27 -19.98 12.93
N HIS A 222 0.28 -21.11 13.38
CA HIS A 222 1.46 -21.73 12.79
C HIS A 222 1.05 -23.12 12.31
N HIS A 223 0.63 -23.20 11.04
CA HIS A 223 0.17 -24.44 10.42
C HIS A 223 0.95 -24.69 9.13
N GLN A 224 1.50 -25.89 8.99
CA GLN A 224 2.26 -26.30 7.81
C GLN A 224 1.38 -27.17 6.90
N ALA A 225 1.65 -27.14 5.60
CA ALA A 225 0.95 -28.03 4.68
C ALA A 225 1.29 -29.50 5.01
N GLY A 226 0.27 -30.34 5.15
CA GLY A 226 0.45 -31.75 5.50
C GLY A 226 0.45 -32.01 7.02
N THR A 227 0.18 -31.00 7.85
CA THR A 227 -0.02 -31.21 9.29
C THR A 227 -1.23 -32.12 9.54
N ALA A 228 -2.31 -32.01 8.77
CA ALA A 228 -3.44 -32.93 8.88
C ALA A 228 -3.04 -34.37 8.55
N GLU A 229 -2.18 -34.55 7.54
CA GLU A 229 -1.67 -35.85 7.12
C GLU A 229 -0.72 -36.45 8.18
N GLN A 230 0.11 -35.62 8.80
CA GLN A 230 0.96 -36.04 9.92
C GLN A 230 0.10 -36.45 11.13
N LEU A 231 -0.92 -35.66 11.45
CA LEU A 231 -1.86 -35.93 12.54
C LEU A 231 -2.56 -37.28 12.36
N ALA A 232 -3.04 -37.57 11.14
CA ALA A 232 -3.67 -38.85 10.82
C ALA A 232 -2.70 -40.03 10.98
N ARG A 233 -1.41 -39.85 10.64
CA ARG A 233 -0.40 -40.90 10.81
C ARG A 233 -0.01 -41.13 12.25
N GLU A 234 0.13 -40.07 13.04
CA GLU A 234 0.50 -40.14 14.45
C GLU A 234 -0.63 -40.70 15.34
N SER A 235 -1.88 -40.43 14.96
CA SER A 235 -3.06 -40.98 15.65
C SER A 235 -3.47 -42.38 15.17
N ALA A 236 -2.88 -42.92 14.10
CA ALA A 236 -3.24 -44.24 13.61
C ALA A 236 -2.80 -45.35 14.58
N GLN A 237 -3.74 -46.19 15.00
CA GLN A 237 -3.47 -47.33 15.86
C GLN A 237 -3.28 -48.62 15.04
N PRO A 238 -2.33 -49.50 15.40
CA PRO A 238 -2.17 -50.78 14.73
C PRO A 238 -3.38 -51.68 15.01
N THR A 239 -4.09 -52.10 13.97
CA THR A 239 -5.25 -53.01 14.10
C THR A 239 -4.77 -54.38 14.60
N LEU A 240 -5.15 -54.76 15.82
CA LEU A 240 -4.63 -55.96 16.50
C LEU A 240 -5.33 -57.28 16.11
N GLU A 241 -6.51 -57.24 15.48
CA GLU A 241 -7.30 -58.45 15.20
C GLU A 241 -7.81 -58.49 13.76
N GLY A 242 -6.97 -58.89 12.80
CA GLY A 242 -7.39 -59.39 11.47
C GLY A 242 -8.34 -58.54 10.60
N GLY A 243 -8.65 -57.31 10.99
CA GLY A 243 -9.76 -56.51 10.49
C GLY A 243 -9.30 -55.35 9.61
N ARG A 244 -10.10 -55.10 8.56
CA ARG A 244 -9.89 -54.14 7.45
C ARG A 244 -10.11 -52.66 7.84
N GLU A 245 -10.28 -52.34 9.11
CA GLU A 245 -10.64 -50.99 9.54
C GLU A 245 -9.47 -50.31 10.23
N LEU A 246 -9.07 -49.15 9.69
CA LEU A 246 -8.11 -48.23 10.31
C LEU A 246 -8.79 -47.60 11.52
N ALA A 247 -8.21 -47.81 12.71
CA ALA A 247 -8.63 -47.13 13.93
C ALA A 247 -7.71 -45.92 14.19
N PHE A 248 -8.31 -44.79 14.56
CA PHE A 248 -7.59 -43.59 14.96
C PHE A 248 -7.80 -43.33 16.45
N ASP A 249 -6.74 -42.88 17.13
CA ASP A 249 -6.81 -42.26 18.44
C ASP A 249 -7.37 -40.84 18.30
N TRP A 250 -8.69 -40.75 18.26
CA TRP A 250 -9.40 -39.48 18.08
C TRP A 250 -9.09 -38.47 19.18
N ALA A 251 -8.89 -38.93 20.41
CA ALA A 251 -8.59 -38.07 21.55
C ALA A 251 -7.19 -37.45 21.42
N LEU A 252 -6.19 -38.24 21.01
CA LEU A 252 -4.85 -37.73 20.73
C LEU A 252 -4.85 -36.71 19.59
N ALA A 253 -5.58 -37.01 18.51
CA ALA A 253 -5.66 -36.13 17.35
C ALA A 253 -6.37 -34.80 17.69
N ASP A 254 -7.47 -34.85 18.44
CA ASP A 254 -8.19 -33.66 18.86
C ASP A 254 -7.38 -32.83 19.85
N ALA A 255 -6.66 -33.46 20.81
CA ALA A 255 -5.76 -32.74 21.71
C ALA A 255 -4.68 -31.95 20.96
N THR A 256 -4.08 -32.57 19.94
CA THR A 256 -3.07 -31.90 19.08
C THR A 256 -3.70 -30.74 18.28
N ALA A 257 -4.95 -30.92 17.81
CA ALA A 257 -5.70 -29.85 17.18
C ALA A 257 -5.98 -28.71 18.17
N GLN A 258 -6.39 -29.00 19.41
CA GLN A 258 -6.64 -27.99 20.45
C GLN A 258 -5.38 -27.18 20.78
N GLU A 259 -4.23 -27.83 20.91
CA GLU A 259 -2.94 -27.17 21.17
C GLU A 259 -2.59 -26.14 20.10
N SER A 260 -2.91 -26.42 18.83
CA SER A 260 -2.68 -25.52 17.70
C SER A 260 -3.49 -24.22 17.77
N PHE A 261 -4.58 -24.19 18.56
CA PHE A 261 -5.47 -23.03 18.72
C PHE A 261 -5.35 -22.36 20.09
N ALA A 262 -4.70 -22.99 21.08
CA ALA A 262 -4.66 -22.52 22.46
C ALA A 262 -3.89 -21.19 22.64
N ALA A 263 -2.81 -21.00 21.89
CA ALA A 263 -2.00 -19.78 21.95
C ALA A 263 -2.48 -18.65 21.01
N VAL A 264 -3.42 -18.97 20.11
CA VAL A 264 -3.81 -18.09 19.00
C VAL A 264 -4.80 -17.04 19.49
N ARG A 265 -4.53 -15.77 19.15
CA ARG A 265 -5.33 -14.61 19.60
C ARG A 265 -6.10 -13.98 18.46
N GLN A 266 -7.22 -13.35 18.78
CA GLN A 266 -8.00 -12.59 17.81
C GLN A 266 -7.22 -11.33 17.39
N VAL A 267 -7.30 -10.95 16.13
CA VAL A 267 -6.69 -9.72 15.63
C VAL A 267 -7.73 -8.61 15.56
N ARG A 268 -7.46 -7.48 16.20
CA ARG A 268 -8.32 -6.30 16.08
C ARG A 268 -8.25 -5.74 14.65
N ALA A 269 -9.37 -5.77 13.95
CA ALA A 269 -9.52 -5.20 12.62
C ALA A 269 -9.74 -3.67 12.66
N GLY A 270 -8.95 -2.94 13.46
CA GLY A 270 -9.05 -1.49 13.53
C GLY A 270 -8.41 -0.84 12.30
N GLU A 271 -9.17 -0.03 11.55
CA GLU A 271 -8.64 0.69 10.38
C GLU A 271 -7.47 1.62 10.73
N GLY A 272 -7.39 2.08 11.99
CA GLY A 272 -6.29 2.92 12.48
C GLY A 272 -5.05 2.17 12.99
N ASP A 273 -5.07 0.84 13.05
CA ASP A 273 -3.94 0.05 13.58
C ASP A 273 -2.95 -0.38 12.47
N VAL A 274 -3.24 -0.06 11.20
CA VAL A 274 -2.43 -0.46 10.05
C VAL A 274 -1.78 0.77 9.42
N ASP A 275 -0.47 0.95 9.66
CA ASP A 275 0.27 2.07 9.08
C ASP A 275 0.16 2.10 7.55
N HIS A 276 -0.24 3.24 7.01
CA HIS A 276 -0.28 3.49 5.57
C HIS A 276 1.08 3.96 5.05
N PHE A 277 1.44 3.47 3.86
CA PHE A 277 2.60 3.93 3.13
C PHE A 277 2.40 5.36 2.64
N GLU A 278 3.32 6.22 3.06
CA GLU A 278 3.40 7.60 2.57
C GLU A 278 4.47 7.67 1.48
N PHE A 279 4.02 7.97 0.27
CA PHE A 279 4.93 8.33 -0.82
C PHE A 279 5.60 9.67 -0.52
N LEU A 280 6.79 9.84 -1.08
CA LEU A 280 7.53 11.10 -1.06
C LEU A 280 6.60 12.26 -1.48
N GLY A 281 6.39 13.23 -0.59
CA GLY A 281 5.55 14.42 -0.80
C GLY A 281 4.04 14.23 -0.59
N GLU A 282 3.54 13.01 -0.33
CA GLU A 282 2.09 12.75 -0.20
C GLU A 282 1.56 12.77 1.25
N GLY A 283 2.45 12.68 2.26
CA GLY A 283 2.11 12.47 3.67
C GLY A 283 1.44 13.65 4.40
N PRO A 284 0.70 13.38 5.49
CA PRO A 284 0.13 14.39 6.37
C PRO A 284 1.19 15.19 7.12
N ALA A 285 2.35 14.61 7.46
CA ALA A 285 3.46 15.33 8.09
C ALA A 285 4.04 16.40 7.15
N SER A 286 4.32 16.03 5.89
CA SER A 286 4.70 16.97 4.82
C SER A 286 3.65 18.06 4.61
N LYS A 287 2.35 17.70 4.72
CA LYS A 287 1.25 18.66 4.54
C LYS A 287 0.97 19.49 5.79
N GLN A 288 1.19 19.02 7.02
CA GLN A 288 0.76 19.72 8.25
C GLN A 288 1.63 20.93 8.56
N ARG A 289 2.95 20.88 8.30
CA ARG A 289 3.83 22.05 8.47
C ARG A 289 3.68 23.04 7.31
N LEU A 290 3.54 22.56 6.07
CA LEU A 290 3.17 23.41 4.92
C LEU A 290 1.74 23.96 5.00
N LYS A 291 0.88 23.44 5.88
CA LYS A 291 -0.46 23.99 6.14
C LYS A 291 -0.46 25.12 7.18
N ARG A 292 0.57 25.22 8.03
CA ARG A 292 0.76 26.36 8.95
C ARG A 292 1.68 27.39 8.32
N GLN A 293 1.41 27.73 7.06
CA GLN A 293 2.16 28.77 6.37
C GLN A 293 1.50 30.12 6.65
N GLU A 294 2.29 31.09 7.08
CA GLU A 294 1.88 32.46 7.25
C GLU A 294 2.00 33.23 5.93
N PRO A 295 1.14 34.23 5.68
CA PRO A 295 1.33 35.13 4.55
C PRO A 295 2.64 35.90 4.70
N LEU A 296 3.31 36.16 3.57
CA LEU A 296 4.45 37.05 3.52
C LEU A 296 3.96 38.50 3.72
N SER A 297 4.56 39.25 4.64
CA SER A 297 4.20 40.66 4.80
C SER A 297 4.62 41.47 3.56
N ALA A 298 3.89 42.55 3.24
CA ALA A 298 4.22 43.41 2.10
C ALA A 298 5.68 43.91 2.14
N ILE A 299 6.14 44.30 3.33
CA ILE A 299 7.53 44.74 3.56
C ILE A 299 8.53 43.62 3.25
N ALA A 300 8.25 42.37 3.66
CA ALA A 300 9.13 41.24 3.38
C ALA A 300 9.10 40.85 1.89
N SER A 301 7.94 40.96 1.24
CA SER A 301 7.81 40.75 -0.21
C SER A 301 8.60 41.79 -1.01
N GLU A 302 8.47 43.08 -0.67
CA GLU A 302 9.24 44.15 -1.32
C GLU A 302 10.74 43.99 -1.09
N ALA A 303 11.15 43.64 0.13
CA ALA A 303 12.55 43.37 0.43
C ALA A 303 13.08 42.19 -0.39
N LEU A 304 12.36 41.07 -0.44
CA LEU A 304 12.72 39.89 -1.22
C LEU A 304 12.91 40.23 -2.71
N LEU A 305 11.96 40.96 -3.30
CA LEU A 305 12.03 41.34 -4.73
C LEU A 305 13.16 42.35 -5.01
N ARG A 306 13.34 43.32 -4.11
CA ARG A 306 14.40 44.34 -4.23
C ARG A 306 15.79 43.73 -4.15
N GLU A 307 16.02 42.78 -3.23
CA GLU A 307 17.31 42.10 -3.08
C GLU A 307 17.63 41.20 -4.29
N LEU A 308 16.63 40.56 -4.88
CA LEU A 308 16.86 39.69 -6.03
C LEU A 308 17.11 40.49 -7.31
N GLY A 309 16.41 41.61 -7.50
CA GLY A 309 16.75 42.71 -8.45
C GLY A 309 16.82 42.37 -9.94
N THR A 310 16.93 41.11 -10.31
CA THR A 310 17.03 40.61 -11.69
C THR A 310 16.19 39.33 -11.84
N PRO A 311 15.60 39.08 -13.02
CA PRO A 311 14.81 37.86 -13.28
C PRO A 311 15.62 36.58 -13.02
N ARG A 312 16.89 36.56 -13.42
CA ARG A 312 17.78 35.42 -13.21
C ARG A 312 18.00 35.12 -11.73
N SER A 313 18.28 36.13 -10.91
CA SER A 313 18.41 35.94 -9.45
C SER A 313 17.09 35.44 -8.84
N MET A 314 15.95 35.91 -9.33
CA MET A 314 14.65 35.44 -8.87
C MET A 314 14.44 33.96 -9.22
N GLU A 315 14.76 33.52 -10.44
CA GLU A 315 14.74 32.11 -10.86
C GLU A 315 15.64 31.22 -10.00
N GLU A 316 16.89 31.65 -9.80
CA GLU A 316 17.87 30.93 -8.97
C GLU A 316 17.36 30.81 -7.52
N CYS A 317 16.80 31.88 -6.94
CA CYS A 317 16.20 31.87 -5.61
C CYS A 317 14.93 30.99 -5.54
N LEU A 318 14.03 31.06 -6.53
CA LEU A 318 12.84 30.21 -6.60
C LEU A 318 13.22 28.73 -6.62
N GLN A 319 14.23 28.36 -7.40
CA GLN A 319 14.73 26.97 -7.43
C GLN A 319 15.25 26.51 -6.07
N GLN A 320 15.92 27.41 -5.33
CA GLN A 320 16.37 27.13 -3.95
C GLN A 320 15.18 26.93 -3.01
N LEU A 321 14.17 27.81 -3.06
CA LEU A 321 12.97 27.70 -2.23
C LEU A 321 12.20 26.39 -2.51
N LEU A 322 12.00 26.03 -3.78
CA LEU A 322 11.36 24.76 -4.16
C LEU A 322 12.15 23.55 -3.68
N THR A 323 13.48 23.64 -3.70
CA THR A 323 14.34 22.60 -3.14
C THR A 323 14.16 22.49 -1.62
N MET A 324 14.13 23.63 -0.91
CA MET A 324 13.89 23.66 0.54
C MET A 324 12.50 23.11 0.90
N GLU A 325 11.47 23.43 0.11
CA GLU A 325 10.11 22.91 0.30
C GLU A 325 10.09 21.38 0.21
N ALA A 326 10.77 20.80 -0.78
CA ALA A 326 10.89 19.36 -0.93
C ALA A 326 11.63 18.71 0.26
N TRP A 327 12.63 19.38 0.83
CA TRP A 327 13.35 18.91 2.01
C TRP A 327 12.53 19.04 3.31
N LEU A 328 11.76 20.11 3.46
CA LEU A 328 10.87 20.30 4.60
C LEU A 328 9.67 19.34 4.58
N CYS A 329 9.32 18.80 3.41
CA CYS A 329 8.40 17.66 3.31
C CYS A 329 8.99 16.36 3.88
N LEU A 330 10.31 16.26 4.00
CA LEU A 330 11.02 15.04 4.38
C LEU A 330 11.54 15.01 5.82
N ALA A 331 11.77 16.17 6.42
CA ALA A 331 12.39 16.30 7.71
C ALA A 331 11.67 17.32 8.60
N ASP A 332 11.55 17.00 9.88
CA ASP A 332 11.11 17.96 10.89
C ASP A 332 12.20 19.02 11.10
N ALA A 333 11.81 20.30 11.07
CA ALA A 333 12.70 21.44 11.28
C ALA A 333 12.11 22.40 12.31
N GLU A 334 12.93 22.93 13.22
CA GLU A 334 12.49 24.01 14.11
C GLU A 334 12.26 25.30 13.33
N GLU A 335 11.45 26.21 13.87
CA GLU A 335 11.19 27.49 13.21
C GLU A 335 12.47 28.35 13.20
N GLN A 336 12.97 28.64 12.01
CA GLN A 336 14.20 29.42 11.77
C GLN A 336 14.13 30.06 10.38
N SER A 337 15.15 30.83 10.01
CA SER A 337 15.25 31.37 8.63
C SER A 337 15.51 30.26 7.61
N LEU A 338 15.06 30.46 6.37
CA LEU A 338 15.32 29.53 5.27
C LEU A 338 16.82 29.43 4.95
N ALA A 339 17.56 30.53 5.06
CA ALA A 339 19.01 30.51 4.93
C ALA A 339 19.69 29.68 6.03
N GLU A 340 19.23 29.76 7.28
CA GLU A 340 19.76 28.94 8.37
C GLU A 340 19.41 27.47 8.19
N TYR A 341 18.18 27.15 7.76
CA TYR A 341 17.78 25.78 7.41
C TYR A 341 18.65 25.19 6.30
N ALA A 342 18.87 25.94 5.22
CA ALA A 342 19.69 25.50 4.12
C ALA A 342 21.14 25.21 4.53
N ARG A 343 21.70 26.03 5.43
CA ARG A 343 23.07 25.85 5.95
C ARG A 343 23.16 24.65 6.90
N THR A 344 22.24 24.55 7.85
CA THR A 344 22.31 23.58 8.94
C THR A 344 21.85 22.18 8.51
N VAL A 345 20.76 22.10 7.76
CA VAL A 345 20.12 20.83 7.38
C VAL A 345 20.56 20.37 6.00
N MET A 346 20.49 21.25 5.00
CA MET A 346 20.83 20.88 3.62
C MET A 346 22.33 20.99 3.31
N ARG A 347 23.11 21.62 4.19
CA ARG A 347 24.55 21.87 4.05
C ARG A 347 24.92 22.64 2.78
N ILE A 348 24.04 23.54 2.32
CA ILE A 348 24.33 24.43 1.19
C ILE A 348 25.37 25.47 1.64
N PRO A 349 26.46 25.68 0.88
CA PRO A 349 27.46 26.72 1.19
C PRO A 349 26.85 28.12 1.23
N VAL A 350 27.31 28.96 2.16
CA VAL A 350 26.82 30.36 2.32
C VAL A 350 26.94 31.15 1.01
N ALA A 351 28.03 30.95 0.27
CA ALA A 351 28.29 31.65 -1.00
C ALA A 351 27.28 31.31 -2.12
N GLU A 352 26.56 30.20 -1.98
CA GLU A 352 25.55 29.76 -2.95
C GLU A 352 24.14 30.23 -2.56
N LEU A 353 23.93 30.73 -1.34
CA LEU A 353 22.61 31.16 -0.87
C LEU A 353 22.35 32.63 -1.18
N HIS A 354 21.14 32.94 -1.65
CA HIS A 354 20.71 34.33 -1.76
C HIS A 354 20.52 34.93 -0.36
N ALA A 355 21.12 36.11 -0.13
CA ALA A 355 20.98 36.86 1.12
C ALA A 355 19.52 37.17 1.48
N ALA A 356 18.64 37.26 0.48
CA ALA A 356 17.21 37.47 0.69
C ALA A 356 16.54 36.35 1.53
N LEU A 357 17.13 35.16 1.58
CA LEU A 357 16.62 34.02 2.35
C LEU A 357 16.82 34.16 3.86
N ASP A 358 17.71 35.05 4.31
CA ASP A 358 17.91 35.33 5.74
C ASP A 358 16.66 36.00 6.37
N ALA A 359 15.87 36.71 5.57
CA ALA A 359 14.67 37.41 6.01
C ALA A 359 13.38 36.56 5.92
N VAL A 360 13.44 35.37 5.31
CA VAL A 360 12.26 34.53 5.10
C VAL A 360 12.28 33.36 6.09
N PRO A 361 11.36 33.31 7.06
CA PRO A 361 11.24 32.17 7.97
C PRO A 361 10.62 30.95 7.27
N ILE A 362 10.87 29.75 7.79
CA ILE A 362 10.28 28.49 7.27
C ILE A 362 8.75 28.55 7.21
N SER A 363 8.11 29.18 8.20
CA SER A 363 6.66 29.41 8.23
C SER A 363 6.13 30.23 7.05
N ARG A 364 6.98 30.92 6.26
CA ARG A 364 6.58 31.75 5.12
C ARG A 364 7.12 31.27 3.78
N LEU A 365 7.72 30.08 3.74
CA LEU A 365 8.31 29.50 2.55
C LEU A 365 7.36 29.52 1.34
N ARG A 366 6.13 29.04 1.52
CA ARG A 366 5.16 28.93 0.44
C ARG A 366 4.73 30.29 -0.08
N ALA A 367 4.56 31.26 0.81
CA ALA A 367 4.24 32.63 0.42
C ALA A 367 5.41 33.31 -0.33
N ALA A 368 6.66 32.97 0.01
CA ALA A 368 7.83 33.43 -0.75
C ALA A 368 7.92 32.75 -2.13
N ILE A 369 7.64 31.45 -2.24
CA ILE A 369 7.55 30.74 -3.53
C ILE A 369 6.49 31.40 -4.41
N GLU A 370 5.27 31.56 -3.90
CA GLU A 370 4.17 32.19 -4.63
C GLU A 370 4.53 33.63 -5.05
N CYS A 371 5.21 34.39 -4.18
CA CYS A 371 5.70 35.72 -4.51
C CYS A 371 6.67 35.68 -5.70
N LEU A 372 7.69 34.83 -5.68
CA LEU A 372 8.68 34.77 -6.76
C LEU A 372 8.10 34.21 -8.06
N GLU A 373 7.32 33.13 -7.98
CA GLU A 373 6.63 32.58 -9.15
C GLU A 373 5.82 33.68 -9.84
N ASN A 374 5.07 34.48 -9.08
CA ASN A 374 4.27 35.58 -9.62
C ASN A 374 5.10 36.65 -10.35
N HIS A 375 6.39 36.81 -10.07
CA HIS A 375 7.25 37.81 -10.69
C HIS A 375 8.13 37.26 -11.82
N ILE A 376 8.43 35.95 -11.83
CA ILE A 376 9.32 35.32 -12.80
C ILE A 376 8.56 34.81 -14.02
N ALA A 377 7.58 33.93 -13.78
CA ALA A 377 6.96 33.18 -14.87
C ALA A 377 5.81 33.98 -15.46
N SER A 378 5.73 34.06 -16.79
CA SER A 378 4.44 34.42 -17.38
C SER A 378 3.44 33.33 -16.97
N PRO A 379 2.26 33.66 -16.41
CA PRO A 379 1.23 32.67 -16.08
C PRO A 379 0.74 31.89 -17.32
N LEU A 380 1.19 32.27 -18.52
CA LEU A 380 0.80 31.71 -19.80
C LEU A 380 1.72 30.59 -20.30
N GLU A 381 2.94 30.46 -19.76
CA GLU A 381 3.92 29.47 -20.24
C GLU A 381 3.44 28.02 -20.05
N GLY A 382 2.60 27.76 -19.05
CA GLY A 382 2.00 26.45 -18.77
C GLY A 382 0.63 26.20 -19.42
N LEU A 383 0.01 27.18 -20.07
CA LEU A 383 -1.36 27.05 -20.59
C LEU A 383 -1.40 26.33 -21.95
N ALA A 384 -2.44 25.53 -22.21
CA ALA A 384 -2.69 25.00 -23.55
C ALA A 384 -2.80 26.13 -24.60
N GLY A 385 -2.40 25.86 -25.86
CA GLY A 385 -2.38 26.88 -26.93
C GLY A 385 -3.75 27.51 -27.22
N THR A 386 -4.84 26.82 -26.88
CA THR A 386 -6.21 27.35 -26.95
C THR A 386 -6.44 28.55 -26.05
N TYR A 387 -5.75 28.66 -24.92
CA TYR A 387 -5.89 29.77 -23.95
C TYR A 387 -4.97 30.97 -24.24
N ARG A 388 -4.14 30.88 -25.29
CA ARG A 388 -3.17 31.91 -25.69
C ARG A 388 -3.59 32.66 -26.96
N GLN A 389 -4.85 32.55 -27.38
CA GLN A 389 -5.33 33.14 -28.62
C GLN A 389 -5.57 34.64 -28.47
N ALA A 390 -4.84 35.46 -29.24
CA ALA A 390 -4.88 36.92 -29.13
C ALA A 390 -6.30 37.50 -29.14
N LEU A 391 -6.54 38.51 -28.30
CA LEU A 391 -7.79 39.26 -28.29
C LEU A 391 -8.02 39.99 -29.60
N SER A 392 -9.27 39.95 -30.08
CA SER A 392 -9.73 40.78 -31.20
C SER A 392 -9.76 42.27 -30.81
N ALA A 393 -9.74 43.16 -31.81
CA ALA A 393 -9.75 44.60 -31.56
C ALA A 393 -10.99 45.08 -30.76
N ASP A 394 -12.16 44.49 -31.04
CA ASP A 394 -13.41 44.79 -30.32
C ASP A 394 -13.33 44.34 -28.85
N GLN A 395 -12.73 43.17 -28.59
CA GLN A 395 -12.52 42.69 -27.22
C GLN A 395 -11.55 43.59 -26.44
N ARG A 396 -10.49 44.10 -27.06
CA ARG A 396 -9.54 45.03 -26.41
C ARG A 396 -10.18 46.37 -26.06
N GLU A 397 -10.98 46.93 -26.97
CA GLU A 397 -11.75 48.16 -26.74
C GLU A 397 -12.71 48.01 -25.54
N ARG A 398 -13.38 46.86 -25.43
CA ARG A 398 -14.28 46.56 -24.30
C ARG A 398 -13.54 46.29 -22.98
N LEU A 399 -12.32 45.74 -23.04
CA LEU A 399 -11.49 45.48 -21.86
C LEU A 399 -11.00 46.79 -21.23
N ARG A 400 -10.57 47.76 -22.05
CA ARG A 400 -9.90 49.00 -21.66
C ARG A 400 -10.59 49.81 -20.52
N PRO A 401 -11.92 50.07 -20.52
CA PRO A 401 -12.57 50.84 -19.47
C PRO A 401 -12.63 50.15 -18.09
N LEU A 402 -12.60 48.80 -18.04
CA LEU A 402 -12.64 48.04 -16.78
C LEU A 402 -11.30 48.06 -16.02
N LEU A 403 -10.23 48.49 -16.68
CA LEU A 403 -8.87 48.41 -16.16
C LEU A 403 -8.43 49.66 -15.39
N ALA A 404 -9.20 50.74 -15.45
CA ALA A 404 -8.79 52.04 -14.92
C ALA A 404 -8.83 52.16 -13.38
N ALA A 405 -9.42 51.20 -12.65
CA ALA A 405 -9.49 51.25 -11.17
C ALA A 405 -9.29 49.91 -10.46
N THR A 406 -9.57 48.77 -11.11
CA THR A 406 -9.58 47.42 -10.48
C THR A 406 -8.50 46.47 -11.01
N ALA A 407 -7.75 46.87 -12.05
CA ALA A 407 -6.82 45.99 -12.77
C ALA A 407 -5.73 45.37 -11.88
N ALA A 408 -5.10 46.14 -11.00
CA ALA A 408 -3.99 45.64 -10.18
C ALA A 408 -4.41 44.53 -9.21
N ALA A 409 -5.57 44.68 -8.56
CA ALA A 409 -6.11 43.64 -7.66
C ALA A 409 -6.58 42.40 -8.44
N MET A 410 -7.15 42.60 -9.63
CA MET A 410 -7.60 41.50 -10.50
C MET A 410 -6.44 40.69 -11.08
N LEU A 411 -5.30 41.32 -11.42
CA LEU A 411 -4.15 40.65 -12.02
C LEU A 411 -3.60 39.51 -11.15
N GLN A 412 -3.56 39.72 -9.83
CA GLN A 412 -3.05 38.71 -8.90
C GLN A 412 -3.98 37.49 -8.83
N GLU A 413 -5.30 37.72 -8.75
CA GLU A 413 -6.29 36.64 -8.77
C GLU A 413 -6.35 35.93 -10.12
N TRP A 414 -6.17 36.67 -11.23
CA TRP A 414 -6.05 36.08 -12.56
C TRP A 414 -4.82 35.19 -12.69
N ARG A 415 -3.65 35.65 -12.24
CA ARG A 415 -2.43 34.82 -12.21
C ARG A 415 -2.66 33.52 -11.44
N ARG A 416 -3.27 33.62 -10.26
CA ARG A 416 -3.59 32.48 -9.41
C ARG A 416 -4.54 31.50 -10.10
N PHE A 417 -5.57 32.00 -10.79
CA PHE A 417 -6.49 31.16 -11.54
C PHE A 417 -5.81 30.46 -12.72
N LEU A 418 -5.07 31.20 -13.56
CA LEU A 418 -4.40 30.66 -14.73
C LEU A 418 -3.42 29.53 -14.34
N ARG A 419 -2.68 29.69 -13.24
CA ARG A 419 -1.72 28.68 -12.76
C ARG A 419 -2.28 27.59 -11.87
N GLY A 420 -3.26 27.91 -11.02
CA GLY A 420 -3.79 26.94 -10.07
C GLY A 420 -4.86 26.05 -10.68
N TYR A 421 -5.56 26.56 -11.70
CA TYR A 421 -6.73 25.89 -12.25
C TYR A 421 -6.54 25.48 -13.70
N LEU A 422 -5.99 26.33 -14.57
CA LEU A 422 -5.94 26.04 -16.01
C LEU A 422 -4.65 25.32 -16.47
N SER A 423 -3.55 25.40 -15.73
CA SER A 423 -2.29 24.72 -16.12
C SER A 423 -2.40 23.20 -16.16
N ASP A 424 -3.29 22.62 -15.36
CA ASP A 424 -3.48 21.17 -15.26
C ASP A 424 -4.46 20.62 -16.33
N TYR A 425 -5.18 21.51 -17.03
CA TYR A 425 -6.11 21.12 -18.09
C TYR A 425 -5.40 21.06 -19.45
N LYS A 426 -5.16 19.83 -19.92
CA LYS A 426 -4.64 19.56 -21.27
C LYS A 426 -5.69 19.67 -22.36
N GLU A 427 -6.96 19.50 -22.01
CA GLU A 427 -8.10 19.67 -22.90
C GLU A 427 -8.76 21.03 -22.62
N PRO A 428 -9.35 21.69 -23.65
CA PRO A 428 -10.12 22.90 -23.42
C PRO A 428 -11.24 22.58 -22.42
N TYR A 429 -11.28 23.35 -21.33
CA TYR A 429 -12.33 23.24 -20.33
C TYR A 429 -13.70 23.28 -21.07
N PRO A 430 -14.63 22.36 -20.75
CA PRO A 430 -15.79 22.08 -21.57
C PRO A 430 -16.54 23.36 -21.89
N GLY A 431 -16.52 23.75 -23.17
CA GLY A 431 -17.04 25.03 -23.67
C GLY A 431 -18.54 25.22 -23.46
N ASP A 432 -19.24 24.16 -23.06
CA ASP A 432 -20.68 24.13 -22.80
C ASP A 432 -21.02 24.48 -21.34
N THR A 433 -20.01 24.60 -20.46
CA THR A 433 -20.20 25.02 -19.07
C THR A 433 -19.88 26.51 -19.00
N CYS A 434 -20.86 27.36 -18.67
CA CYS A 434 -20.56 28.76 -18.45
C CYS A 434 -19.62 28.85 -17.24
N LEU A 435 -18.44 29.46 -17.36
CA LEU A 435 -17.60 29.73 -16.17
C LEU A 435 -18.37 30.52 -15.11
N CYS A 436 -19.38 31.27 -15.54
CA CYS A 436 -20.27 32.00 -14.65
C CYS A 436 -21.03 31.09 -13.67
N ASP A 437 -21.36 29.85 -14.04
CA ASP A 437 -22.00 28.86 -13.17
C ASP A 437 -21.04 28.31 -12.10
N PHE A 438 -19.73 28.35 -12.37
CA PHE A 438 -18.68 27.95 -11.41
C PHE A 438 -18.36 29.07 -10.40
N TRP A 439 -18.72 30.32 -10.73
CA TRP A 439 -18.31 31.55 -10.02
C TRP A 439 -19.49 32.31 -9.39
N ASP A 440 -20.62 31.63 -9.19
CA ASP A 440 -21.78 32.19 -8.48
C ASP A 440 -21.57 32.07 -6.96
N GLY A 441 -20.79 32.99 -6.40
CA GLY A 441 -20.54 33.13 -4.98
C GLY A 441 -19.88 34.46 -4.64
N ASP A 442 -20.16 35.01 -3.45
CA ASP A 442 -19.62 36.30 -2.97
C ASP A 442 -18.07 36.35 -2.96
N GLU A 443 -17.43 35.19 -2.98
CA GLU A 443 -15.98 35.00 -2.99
C GLU A 443 -15.30 35.48 -4.30
N TYR A 444 -16.07 35.58 -5.40
CA TYR A 444 -15.55 35.94 -6.72
C TYR A 444 -16.21 37.22 -7.28
N ALA A 445 -16.52 38.20 -6.44
CA ALA A 445 -17.18 39.44 -6.87
C ALA A 445 -16.45 40.20 -8.01
N TRP A 446 -15.12 40.00 -8.15
CA TRP A 446 -14.30 40.55 -9.24
C TRP A 446 -14.59 39.95 -10.62
N VAL A 447 -15.29 38.82 -10.68
CA VAL A 447 -15.72 38.14 -11.91
C VAL A 447 -16.95 38.81 -12.53
N ALA A 448 -17.81 39.43 -11.73
CA ALA A 448 -19.06 40.02 -12.20
C ALA A 448 -18.86 41.04 -13.34
N PRO A 449 -17.86 41.94 -13.32
CA PRO A 449 -17.55 42.83 -14.44
C PRO A 449 -17.04 42.10 -15.70
N LEU A 450 -16.48 40.89 -15.58
CA LEU A 450 -16.05 40.05 -16.70
C LEU A 450 -17.21 39.25 -17.32
N ARG A 451 -18.33 39.06 -16.58
CA ARG A 451 -19.54 38.38 -17.10
C ARG A 451 -20.11 39.11 -18.33
N GLU A 452 -19.96 40.42 -18.40
CA GLU A 452 -20.48 41.26 -19.49
C GLU A 452 -19.66 41.15 -20.79
N LEU A 453 -18.49 40.53 -20.74
CA LEU A 453 -17.47 40.61 -21.77
C LEU A 453 -17.44 39.41 -22.74
N ASP A 454 -18.24 38.35 -22.49
CA ASP A 454 -18.25 37.06 -23.24
C ASP A 454 -16.83 36.62 -23.66
N LEU A 455 -15.89 36.75 -22.72
CA LEU A 455 -14.52 36.28 -22.89
C LEU A 455 -14.52 34.80 -22.56
N ARG A 456 -14.87 33.98 -23.55
CA ARG A 456 -14.67 32.54 -23.47
C ARG A 456 -13.21 32.26 -23.10
N LEU A 457 -13.00 31.16 -22.38
CA LEU A 457 -11.70 30.70 -21.84
C LEU A 457 -10.48 30.96 -22.70
N ALA A 458 -10.61 30.82 -24.02
CA ALA A 458 -9.56 31.03 -25.01
C ALA A 458 -8.87 32.41 -24.93
N CYS A 459 -9.57 33.40 -24.37
CA CYS A 459 -9.16 34.81 -24.36
C CYS A 459 -8.53 35.28 -23.04
N PHE A 460 -8.52 34.46 -21.98
CA PHE A 460 -8.03 34.88 -20.66
C PHE A 460 -6.52 35.18 -20.64
N GLY A 461 -5.72 34.41 -21.39
CA GLY A 461 -4.28 34.62 -21.46
C GLY A 461 -3.89 36.00 -22.04
N PRO A 462 -4.32 36.33 -23.26
CA PRO A 462 -4.01 37.63 -23.85
C PRO A 462 -4.77 38.80 -23.23
N ALA A 463 -5.92 38.56 -22.57
CA ALA A 463 -6.51 39.58 -21.71
C ALA A 463 -5.57 39.91 -20.55
N TYR A 464 -4.99 38.92 -19.89
CA TYR A 464 -3.99 39.13 -18.86
C TYR A 464 -2.73 39.87 -19.36
N GLU A 465 -2.23 39.60 -20.58
CA GLU A 465 -1.09 40.34 -21.15
C GLU A 465 -1.41 41.82 -21.38
N GLU A 466 -2.58 42.13 -21.93
CA GLU A 466 -3.03 43.50 -22.18
C GLU A 466 -3.16 44.29 -20.87
N VAL A 467 -3.63 43.63 -19.79
CA VAL A 467 -3.73 44.25 -18.46
C VAL A 467 -2.37 44.44 -17.79
N SER A 468 -1.46 43.48 -17.93
CA SER A 468 -0.10 43.58 -17.40
C SER A 468 0.64 44.76 -18.03
N ALA A 469 0.54 44.89 -19.36
CA ALA A 469 1.11 46.00 -20.12
C ALA A 469 0.57 47.37 -19.70
N LEU A 470 -0.72 47.48 -19.36
CA LEU A 470 -1.35 48.74 -18.93
C LEU A 470 -1.00 49.14 -17.49
N THR A 471 -0.63 48.18 -16.63
CA THR A 471 -0.29 48.43 -15.22
C THR A 471 1.21 48.57 -14.99
N GLY A 472 2.05 48.32 -16.00
CA GLY A 472 3.51 48.35 -15.88
C GLY A 472 4.09 47.14 -15.13
N ASN A 473 3.35 46.03 -15.07
CA ASN A 473 3.72 44.77 -14.43
C ASN A 473 4.05 43.65 -15.42
#